data_AF-A0A0K2V0W1-F1
#
_entry.id   AF-A0A0K2V0W1-F1
#
_cell.length_a   1.000
_cell.length_b   1.000
_cell.length_c   1.000
_cell.angle_alpha   90.00
_cell.angle_beta   90.00
_cell.angle_gamma   90.00
#
_symmetry.space_group_name_H-M   'P 1'
#
loop_
_entity.id
_entity.type
_entity.pdbx_description
1 polymer ?
#
loop_
_entity_poly.entity_id
_entity_poly.type
_entity_poly.pdbx_seq_one_letter_code
_entity_poly.pdbx_strand_id
1 'polypeptide(L)'
;QSSRHIFVLGRYLERELRDDVEKIKGDFYMYNLDTKRWILITDDTAAMGGPGLCFDHQMVIDQENNTIYVFGGHSIYSSSYSQGSSGEQGHNLSSLSGEKRYSGLYSYNIPTNTWKKIRDDNNGNSHQPGTGEIRSRSNHSMVFHTGTRKLYIFGGQRKRDDYLNDFFTYDVDNDEIEIISSGNSTDSSIPDVGHTTRATIDCQRNEIHVMMGLNKVKSVDKQRGSNLNTLQESNKVISSFWVFNISSNTWTCLYRNDKGGGSNSNAQKEPQPRYAHQIVYNENLKIHYMFGGNPGGREGNEDKIRFGDFWSLYFVRPSKKEVLRICQLMIRKVQFLEMALDKCDPLTAMSYLQTQLSAVVDHDNSKEEHEFQLLASYLFKGSKSQKNEFEDNIPAKYHDITRDRRSDLFDELSKFFPPEMTQ
;
A
#
# COMPACT_ATOMS: atom_id res chain seq x y z
N GLN A 1 -15.87 -20.61 23.68
CA GLN A 1 -16.47 -19.75 22.65
C GLN A 1 -15.57 -18.54 22.48
N SER A 2 -15.10 -18.25 21.27
CA SER A 2 -14.36 -17.01 21.03
C SER A 2 -15.36 -15.86 21.01
N SER A 3 -15.27 -14.96 21.98
CA SER A 3 -16.14 -13.79 22.12
C SER A 3 -15.80 -12.73 21.09
N ARG A 4 -16.80 -12.16 20.41
CA ARG A 4 -16.58 -11.21 19.31
C ARG A 4 -16.77 -9.78 19.80
N HIS A 5 -15.70 -8.99 19.77
CA HIS A 5 -15.68 -7.63 20.30
C HIS A 5 -15.07 -6.65 19.29
N ILE A 6 -15.56 -5.41 19.30
CA ILE A 6 -14.91 -4.25 18.66
C ILE A 6 -14.48 -3.31 19.79
N PHE A 7 -13.23 -2.85 19.75
CA PHE A 7 -12.72 -1.86 20.69
C PHE A 7 -12.62 -0.51 19.99
N VAL A 8 -12.95 0.56 20.71
CA VAL A 8 -12.90 1.94 20.19
C VAL A 8 -12.23 2.83 21.22
N LEU A 9 -11.17 3.50 20.78
CA LEU A 9 -10.34 4.38 21.60
C LEU A 9 -10.08 5.69 20.86
N GLY A 10 -9.98 6.77 21.62
CA GLY A 10 -9.54 8.08 21.15
C GLY A 10 -10.60 8.87 20.40
N ARG A 11 -10.35 10.18 20.27
CA ARG A 11 -11.32 11.14 19.78
C ARG A 11 -10.62 12.41 19.29
N TYR A 12 -11.03 12.89 18.12
CA TYR A 12 -10.67 14.22 17.65
C TYR A 12 -11.59 15.27 18.28
N LEU A 13 -11.01 16.39 18.71
CA LEU A 13 -11.74 17.57 19.14
C LEU A 13 -11.48 18.73 18.17
N GLU A 14 -12.56 19.35 17.71
CA GLU A 14 -12.54 20.63 17.01
C GLU A 14 -11.86 21.70 17.86
N ARG A 15 -11.23 22.68 17.23
CA ARG A 15 -10.33 23.62 17.93
C ARG A 15 -11.07 24.44 18.98
N GLU A 16 -12.31 24.80 18.67
CA GLU A 16 -13.22 25.59 19.49
C GLU A 16 -13.62 24.85 20.77
N LEU A 17 -13.64 23.52 20.73
CA LEU A 17 -13.94 22.66 21.89
C LEU A 17 -12.69 22.33 22.72
N ARG A 18 -11.50 22.80 22.30
CA ARG A 18 -10.25 22.49 23.01
C ARG A 18 -10.06 23.31 24.28
N ASP A 19 -10.73 24.45 24.39
CA ASP A 19 -10.67 25.29 25.59
C ASP A 19 -11.37 24.62 26.80
N ASP A 20 -12.27 23.65 26.55
CA ASP A 20 -12.93 22.81 27.57
C ASP A 20 -12.26 21.44 27.78
N VAL A 21 -11.04 21.22 27.27
CA VAL A 21 -10.34 19.90 27.31
C VAL A 21 -10.18 19.32 28.71
N GLU A 22 -10.11 20.16 29.75
CA GLU A 22 -10.05 19.68 31.14
C GLU A 22 -11.29 18.85 31.54
N LYS A 23 -12.43 19.05 30.86
CA LYS A 23 -13.67 18.30 31.08
C LYS A 23 -13.80 17.07 30.20
N ILE A 24 -12.96 16.93 29.17
CA ILE A 24 -13.06 15.86 28.17
C ILE A 24 -11.90 14.88 28.35
N LYS A 25 -12.20 13.74 28.96
CA LYS A 25 -11.24 12.65 29.16
C LYS A 25 -11.17 11.73 27.94
N GLY A 26 -10.14 10.89 27.88
CA GLY A 26 -10.01 9.84 26.87
C GLY A 26 -10.78 8.59 27.29
N ASP A 27 -11.98 8.39 26.76
CA ASP A 27 -12.82 7.21 27.01
C ASP A 27 -12.38 6.00 26.18
N PHE A 28 -12.71 4.81 26.68
CA PHE A 28 -12.43 3.55 26.00
C PHE A 28 -13.66 2.63 26.05
N TYR A 29 -14.13 2.22 24.86
CA TYR A 29 -15.34 1.43 24.69
C TYR A 29 -15.07 0.07 24.06
N MET A 30 -15.97 -0.85 24.39
CA MET A 30 -16.10 -2.14 23.71
C MET A 30 -17.54 -2.31 23.22
N TYR A 31 -17.70 -2.70 21.96
CA TYR A 31 -18.96 -3.22 21.44
C TYR A 31 -18.93 -4.74 21.41
N ASN A 32 -19.84 -5.37 22.15
CA ASN A 32 -20.02 -6.82 22.12
C ASN A 32 -20.98 -7.19 20.99
N LEU A 33 -20.49 -7.97 20.00
CA LEU A 33 -21.28 -8.36 18.83
C LEU A 33 -22.34 -9.42 19.16
N ASP A 34 -22.12 -10.23 20.19
CA ASP A 34 -23.03 -11.29 20.60
C ASP A 34 -24.26 -10.69 21.31
N THR A 35 -24.05 -9.73 22.20
CA THR A 35 -25.12 -9.03 22.92
C THR A 35 -25.61 -7.77 22.21
N LYS A 36 -24.90 -7.30 21.17
CA LYS A 36 -25.16 -6.05 20.44
C LYS A 36 -25.19 -4.80 21.32
N ARG A 37 -24.28 -4.71 22.30
CA ARG A 37 -24.26 -3.62 23.29
C ARG A 37 -22.90 -2.95 23.36
N TRP A 38 -22.93 -1.62 23.53
CA TRP A 38 -21.78 -0.84 23.95
C TRP A 38 -21.56 -0.97 25.45
N ILE A 39 -20.31 -1.13 25.82
CA ILE A 39 -19.82 -1.19 27.20
C ILE A 39 -18.71 -0.15 27.30
N LEU A 40 -18.88 0.82 28.19
CA LEU A 40 -17.82 1.73 28.59
C LEU A 40 -16.86 0.95 29.50
N ILE A 41 -15.61 0.78 29.06
CA ILE A 41 -14.56 0.12 29.87
C ILE A 41 -14.05 1.11 30.92
N THR A 42 -13.73 2.32 30.50
CA THR A 42 -13.32 3.43 31.38
C THR A 42 -13.64 4.77 30.72
N ASP A 43 -14.04 5.76 31.52
CA ASP A 43 -14.18 7.16 31.11
C ASP A 43 -12.85 7.92 31.12
N ASP A 44 -11.81 7.34 31.72
CA ASP A 44 -10.47 7.91 31.85
C ASP A 44 -9.38 6.85 31.61
N THR A 45 -8.99 6.70 30.35
CA THR A 45 -7.96 5.74 29.93
C THR A 45 -6.59 6.06 30.53
N ALA A 46 -6.27 7.35 30.68
CA ALA A 46 -5.00 7.79 31.26
C ALA A 46 -4.89 7.45 32.75
N ALA A 47 -5.98 7.61 33.50
CA ALA A 47 -6.03 7.24 34.92
C ALA A 47 -5.80 5.74 35.16
N MET A 48 -6.09 4.90 34.15
CA MET A 48 -5.83 3.45 34.17
C MET A 48 -4.43 3.07 33.66
N GLY A 49 -3.54 4.05 33.43
CA GLY A 49 -2.18 3.84 32.91
C GLY A 49 -2.10 3.71 31.38
N GLY A 50 -3.20 3.91 30.68
CA GLY A 50 -3.27 3.89 29.22
C GLY A 50 -2.95 5.24 28.57
N PRO A 51 -3.16 5.37 27.24
CA PRO A 51 -2.96 6.64 26.55
C PRO A 51 -3.96 7.70 27.00
N GLY A 52 -3.52 8.95 27.01
CA GLY A 52 -4.40 10.11 27.17
C GLY A 52 -5.30 10.33 25.95
N LEU A 53 -6.12 11.38 26.02
CA LEU A 53 -6.96 11.78 24.90
C LEU A 53 -6.10 12.08 23.67
N CYS A 54 -6.20 11.22 22.66
CA CYS A 54 -5.44 11.32 21.43
C CYS A 54 -6.28 10.96 20.19
N PHE A 55 -5.81 11.39 19.03
CA PHE A 55 -6.38 11.08 17.71
C PHE A 55 -5.27 10.80 16.68
N ASP A 56 -5.63 10.21 15.55
CA ASP A 56 -4.70 9.72 14.52
C ASP A 56 -3.64 8.70 15.02
N HIS A 57 -3.90 8.04 16.15
CA HIS A 57 -3.13 6.87 16.59
C HIS A 57 -3.49 5.65 15.73
N GLN A 58 -2.64 4.64 15.73
CA GLN A 58 -2.97 3.34 15.17
C GLN A 58 -3.20 2.33 16.30
N MET A 59 -4.09 1.36 16.03
CA MET A 59 -4.45 0.31 16.97
C MET A 59 -4.49 -1.03 16.25
N VAL A 60 -3.83 -2.04 16.82
CA VAL A 60 -3.80 -3.42 16.31
C VAL A 60 -4.02 -4.40 17.45
N ILE A 61 -4.43 -5.62 17.14
CA ILE A 61 -4.72 -6.66 18.13
C ILE A 61 -3.87 -7.90 17.87
N ASP A 62 -3.17 -8.35 18.91
CA ASP A 62 -2.66 -9.71 19.03
C ASP A 62 -3.78 -10.59 19.60
N GLN A 63 -4.45 -11.30 18.70
CA GLN A 63 -5.59 -12.16 19.06
C GLN A 63 -5.18 -13.36 19.91
N GLU A 64 -3.95 -13.85 19.74
CA GLU A 64 -3.45 -15.03 20.45
C GLU A 64 -3.25 -14.73 21.94
N ASN A 65 -2.64 -13.57 22.24
CA ASN A 65 -2.43 -13.13 23.64
C ASN A 65 -3.49 -12.15 24.15
N ASN A 66 -4.58 -11.93 23.41
CA ASN A 66 -5.66 -11.01 23.75
C ASN A 66 -5.12 -9.62 24.18
N THR A 67 -4.18 -9.09 23.41
CA THR A 67 -3.49 -7.83 23.72
C THR A 67 -3.68 -6.83 22.58
N ILE A 68 -4.10 -5.61 22.92
CA ILE A 68 -4.23 -4.50 21.97
C ILE A 68 -2.98 -3.63 22.09
N TYR A 69 -2.37 -3.29 20.97
CA TYR A 69 -1.26 -2.33 20.90
C TYR A 69 -1.75 -1.02 20.30
N VAL A 70 -1.39 0.10 20.94
CA VAL A 70 -1.76 1.45 20.53
C VAL A 70 -0.50 2.28 20.37
N PHE A 71 -0.31 2.89 19.20
CA PHE A 71 0.88 3.66 18.90
C PHE A 71 0.60 5.02 18.25
N GLY A 72 1.34 6.04 18.67
CA GLY A 72 1.38 7.34 18.03
C GLY A 72 0.15 8.19 18.29
N GLY A 73 -0.21 9.02 17.30
CA GLY A 73 -1.32 9.97 17.40
C GLY A 73 -0.98 11.24 18.18
N HIS A 74 -1.72 12.31 17.88
CA HIS A 74 -1.59 13.59 18.56
C HIS A 74 -2.30 13.54 19.92
N SER A 75 -1.57 13.88 20.98
CA SER A 75 -2.13 14.09 22.31
C SER A 75 -2.76 15.47 22.37
N ILE A 76 -4.01 15.56 22.86
CA ILE A 76 -4.74 16.84 22.94
C ILE A 76 -4.30 17.66 24.17
N TYR A 77 -3.80 17.00 25.23
CA TYR A 77 -3.27 17.69 26.40
C TYR A 77 -1.88 18.30 26.13
N SER A 78 -1.80 19.63 26.07
CA SER A 78 -0.55 20.37 26.16
C SER A 78 -0.71 21.65 26.98
N SER A 79 0.17 21.77 27.98
CA SER A 79 0.55 22.91 28.83
C SER A 79 -0.47 23.49 29.83
N SER A 80 -0.44 22.98 31.07
CA SER A 80 -0.45 23.81 32.31
C SER A 80 -0.45 23.04 33.65
N TYR A 81 0.05 21.80 33.78
CA TYR A 81 0.23 21.21 35.12
C TYR A 81 1.53 20.41 35.26
N SER A 82 2.62 21.17 35.35
CA SER A 82 3.81 20.79 36.11
C SER A 82 4.22 21.98 36.97
N GLN A 83 3.30 22.48 37.81
CA GLN A 83 3.67 23.17 39.03
C GLN A 83 3.52 22.17 40.18
N GLY A 84 4.61 21.45 40.43
CA GLY A 84 4.90 20.80 41.69
C GLY A 84 6.15 21.47 42.27
N SER A 85 5.93 22.47 43.11
CA SER A 85 6.76 22.84 44.26
C SER A 85 8.26 23.10 44.04
N SER A 86 8.61 24.35 43.73
CA SER A 86 9.60 25.12 44.49
C SER A 86 9.48 26.59 44.09
N GLY A 87 9.06 27.43 45.03
CA GLY A 87 9.10 28.88 44.84
C GLY A 87 10.54 29.34 44.67
N GLU A 88 10.78 30.13 43.63
CA GLU A 88 11.38 31.46 43.75
C GLU A 88 11.68 32.05 42.36
N GLN A 89 11.34 33.34 42.25
CA GLN A 89 11.91 34.35 41.36
C GLN A 89 11.71 34.17 39.85
N GLY A 90 10.81 35.01 39.34
CA GLY A 90 10.62 35.21 37.91
C GLY A 90 11.82 35.86 37.26
N HIS A 91 12.10 35.44 36.03
CA HIS A 91 12.43 36.27 34.89
C HIS A 91 12.42 35.39 33.63
N ASN A 92 11.72 35.85 32.58
CA ASN A 92 11.73 35.35 31.20
C ASN A 92 11.23 33.92 30.94
N LEU A 93 9.94 33.79 30.60
CA LEU A 93 9.45 32.60 29.88
C LEU A 93 8.40 32.95 28.82
N SER A 94 8.73 33.89 27.94
CA SER A 94 8.00 34.13 26.69
C SER A 94 8.63 33.34 25.53
N SER A 95 8.80 32.00 25.68
CA SER A 95 9.22 31.11 24.57
C SER A 95 9.11 29.60 24.88
N LEU A 96 7.97 29.11 25.36
CA LEU A 96 7.64 27.67 25.24
C LEU A 96 6.48 27.51 24.26
N SER A 97 6.83 27.49 22.99
CA SER A 97 5.95 27.10 21.88
C SER A 97 5.15 25.85 22.23
N GLY A 98 3.85 25.84 21.93
CA GLY A 98 2.95 24.70 22.05
C GLY A 98 3.39 23.52 21.18
N GLU A 99 4.41 22.79 21.63
CA GLU A 99 4.87 21.57 20.98
C GLU A 99 3.77 20.52 21.06
N LYS A 100 3.29 20.10 19.89
CA LYS A 100 2.38 18.95 19.76
C LYS A 100 3.03 17.74 20.42
N ARG A 101 2.43 17.24 21.50
CA ARG A 101 2.82 15.99 22.15
C ARG A 101 2.21 14.80 21.42
N TYR A 102 2.93 13.69 21.41
CA TYR A 102 2.45 12.42 20.88
C TYR A 102 2.25 11.40 22.00
N SER A 103 1.41 10.38 21.77
CA SER A 103 0.95 9.50 22.84
C SER A 103 2.03 8.55 23.38
N GLY A 104 2.86 7.98 22.51
CA GLY A 104 3.76 6.86 22.83
C GLY A 104 3.25 5.52 22.30
N LEU A 105 3.82 4.42 22.82
CA LEU A 105 3.42 3.04 22.57
C LEU A 105 2.85 2.43 23.87
N TYR A 106 1.65 1.87 23.80
CA TYR A 106 0.97 1.22 24.92
C TYR A 106 0.49 -0.16 24.52
N SER A 107 0.32 -1.04 25.50
CA SER A 107 -0.47 -2.26 25.39
C SER A 107 -1.63 -2.28 26.39
N TYR A 108 -2.71 -2.92 25.99
CA TYR A 108 -3.86 -3.23 26.82
C TYR A 108 -4.12 -4.74 26.80
N ASN A 109 -4.04 -5.37 27.97
CA ASN A 109 -4.38 -6.78 28.12
C ASN A 109 -5.90 -6.89 28.35
N ILE A 110 -6.60 -7.53 27.42
CA ILE A 110 -8.07 -7.61 27.44
C ILE A 110 -8.56 -8.43 28.65
N PRO A 111 -8.02 -9.63 28.96
CA PRO A 111 -8.50 -10.43 30.09
C PRO A 111 -8.34 -9.76 31.45
N THR A 112 -7.21 -9.08 31.70
CA THR A 112 -6.95 -8.45 33.00
C THR A 112 -7.46 -7.01 33.08
N ASN A 113 -7.91 -6.43 31.97
CA ASN A 113 -8.33 -5.03 31.87
C ASN A 113 -7.23 -4.06 32.35
N THR A 114 -5.98 -4.32 31.97
CA THR A 114 -4.83 -3.51 32.42
C THR A 114 -4.08 -2.90 31.25
N TRP A 115 -3.69 -1.63 31.40
CA TRP A 115 -2.79 -0.95 30.51
C TRP A 115 -1.34 -1.05 30.97
N LYS A 116 -0.43 -1.02 29.99
CA LYS A 116 1.01 -0.83 30.20
C LYS A 116 1.52 0.17 29.17
N LYS A 117 2.15 1.25 29.63
CA LYS A 117 2.99 2.07 28.77
C LYS A 117 4.27 1.31 28.46
N ILE A 118 4.54 1.09 27.18
CA ILE A 118 5.72 0.37 26.71
C ILE A 118 6.85 1.36 26.45
N ARG A 119 6.59 2.42 25.67
CA ARG A 119 7.60 3.45 25.32
C ARG A 119 6.96 4.83 25.25
N ASP A 120 7.66 5.83 25.77
CA ASP A 120 7.28 7.25 25.62
C ASP A 120 7.62 7.77 24.22
N ASP A 121 7.03 8.92 23.83
CA ASP A 121 7.45 9.63 22.62
C ASP A 121 8.83 10.28 22.82
N ASN A 122 9.79 9.94 21.97
CA ASN A 122 11.08 10.61 21.94
C ASN A 122 11.08 11.76 20.92
N ASN A 123 11.43 12.96 21.37
CA ASN A 123 11.52 14.18 20.55
C ASN A 123 12.93 14.41 19.98
N GLY A 124 13.85 13.45 20.11
CA GLY A 124 15.24 13.51 19.62
C GLY A 124 16.26 14.09 20.60
N ASN A 125 15.86 14.36 21.86
CA ASN A 125 16.71 14.98 22.87
C ASN A 125 17.21 14.02 23.97
N SER A 126 16.73 12.77 24.03
CA SER A 126 17.18 11.81 25.05
C SER A 126 18.33 10.94 24.55
N HIS A 127 19.57 11.28 24.87
CA HIS A 127 20.75 10.43 24.63
C HIS A 127 20.82 9.27 25.63
N GLN A 128 19.85 8.35 25.62
CA GLN A 128 19.95 7.08 26.34
C GLN A 128 20.49 6.03 25.37
N PRO A 129 21.79 5.67 25.43
CA PRO A 129 22.37 4.71 24.51
C PRO A 129 21.85 3.31 24.84
N GLY A 130 21.25 2.62 23.88
CA GLY A 130 21.00 1.17 23.95
C GLY A 130 19.54 0.73 23.86
N THR A 131 18.55 1.60 24.08
CA THR A 131 17.15 1.30 23.76
C THR A 131 16.81 2.01 22.46
N GLY A 132 16.59 1.29 21.36
CA GLY A 132 16.25 1.90 20.08
C GLY A 132 15.13 2.96 20.23
N GLU A 133 15.24 4.08 19.55
CA GLU A 133 14.32 5.20 19.77
C GLU A 133 13.11 5.11 18.82
N ILE A 134 11.89 5.04 19.37
CA ILE A 134 10.67 5.13 18.56
C ILE A 134 10.10 6.55 18.65
N ARG A 135 10.05 7.22 17.49
CA ARG A 135 9.41 8.52 17.34
C ARG A 135 7.91 8.33 17.09
N SER A 136 7.08 8.72 18.05
CA SER A 136 5.62 8.71 17.86
C SER A 136 5.19 9.74 16.82
N ARG A 137 4.11 9.43 16.09
CA ARG A 137 3.74 10.11 14.84
C ARG A 137 2.26 9.93 14.52
N SER A 138 1.70 10.76 13.63
CA SER A 138 0.33 10.58 13.11
C SER A 138 0.35 10.23 11.62
N ASN A 139 -0.81 9.83 11.08
CA ASN A 139 -0.97 9.43 9.67
C ASN A 139 -0.02 8.33 9.19
N HIS A 140 0.53 7.55 10.13
CA HIS A 140 1.35 6.38 9.85
C HIS A 140 0.47 5.15 9.69
N SER A 141 1.05 4.11 9.10
CA SER A 141 0.45 2.78 9.10
C SER A 141 1.13 1.91 10.17
N MET A 142 0.34 1.07 10.85
CA MET A 142 0.84 0.06 11.77
C MET A 142 0.09 -1.25 11.53
N VAL A 143 0.81 -2.35 11.39
CA VAL A 143 0.25 -3.72 11.30
C VAL A 143 1.00 -4.65 12.25
N PHE A 144 0.35 -5.72 12.71
CA PHE A 144 0.96 -6.71 13.59
C PHE A 144 1.12 -8.04 12.86
N HIS A 145 2.32 -8.60 12.88
CA HIS A 145 2.58 -9.92 12.33
C HIS A 145 2.47 -10.97 13.44
N THR A 146 1.49 -11.85 13.37
CA THR A 146 1.23 -12.83 14.45
C THR A 146 2.35 -13.86 14.60
N GLY A 147 2.91 -14.35 13.48
CA GLY A 147 3.99 -15.35 13.50
C GLY A 147 5.31 -14.86 14.12
N THR A 148 5.80 -13.68 13.73
CA THR A 148 7.04 -13.09 14.26
C THR A 148 6.82 -12.22 15.49
N ARG A 149 5.55 -11.93 15.83
CA ARG A 149 5.13 -11.09 16.96
C ARG A 149 5.72 -9.68 16.92
N LYS A 150 5.90 -9.13 15.71
CA LYS A 150 6.42 -7.78 15.48
C LYS A 150 5.33 -6.81 15.03
N LEU A 151 5.36 -5.60 15.57
CA LEU A 151 4.67 -4.44 14.98
C LEU A 151 5.52 -3.93 13.82
N TYR A 152 4.91 -3.70 12.67
CA TYR A 152 5.53 -3.03 11.53
C TYR A 152 4.93 -1.64 11.39
N ILE A 153 5.79 -0.62 11.43
CA ILE A 153 5.36 0.79 11.45
C ILE A 153 6.02 1.52 10.29
N PHE A 154 5.19 2.11 9.43
CA PHE A 154 5.63 2.75 8.19
C PHE A 154 5.11 4.18 8.08
N GLY A 155 6.04 5.08 7.76
CA GLY A 155 5.77 6.46 7.36
C GLY A 155 5.15 7.32 8.46
N GLY A 156 4.41 8.34 8.06
CA GLY A 156 3.66 9.25 8.94
C GLY A 156 4.22 10.67 8.97
N GLN A 157 3.79 11.45 9.95
CA GLN A 157 4.19 12.84 10.12
C GLN A 157 4.25 13.23 11.60
N ARG A 158 5.13 14.19 11.94
CA ARG A 158 5.24 14.76 13.30
C ARG A 158 4.99 16.27 13.37
N LYS A 159 5.49 17.04 12.41
CA LYS A 159 5.20 18.47 12.27
C LYS A 159 4.61 18.69 10.90
N ARG A 160 4.06 19.88 10.63
CA ARG A 160 3.44 20.19 9.32
C ARG A 160 4.38 19.85 8.16
N ASP A 161 5.67 20.06 8.39
CA ASP A 161 6.73 19.92 7.39
C ASP A 161 7.76 18.81 7.77
N ASP A 162 7.47 17.99 8.79
CA ASP A 162 8.31 16.84 9.22
C ASP A 162 7.59 15.53 8.88
N TYR A 163 7.87 15.03 7.68
CA TYR A 163 7.35 13.79 7.15
C TYR A 163 8.34 12.67 7.34
N LEU A 164 7.81 11.51 7.69
CA LEU A 164 8.57 10.31 7.98
C LEU A 164 8.35 9.31 6.85
N ASN A 165 9.43 8.75 6.34
CA ASN A 165 9.42 7.62 5.39
C ASN A 165 10.24 6.43 5.90
N ASP A 166 10.63 6.46 7.18
CA ASP A 166 11.24 5.33 7.83
C ASP A 166 10.25 4.17 7.93
N PHE A 167 10.82 2.98 7.88
CA PHE A 167 10.12 1.72 8.05
C PHE A 167 10.88 0.90 9.07
N PHE A 168 10.22 0.47 10.13
CA PHE A 168 10.87 -0.28 11.20
C PHE A 168 9.92 -1.28 11.83
N THR A 169 10.49 -2.21 12.59
CA THR A 169 9.74 -3.15 13.41
C THR A 169 9.98 -2.91 14.88
N TYR A 170 8.98 -3.29 15.68
CA TYR A 170 9.10 -3.41 17.13
C TYR A 170 8.70 -4.83 17.55
N ASP A 171 9.64 -5.55 18.14
CA ASP A 171 9.43 -6.88 18.73
C ASP A 171 8.77 -6.73 20.10
N VAL A 172 7.52 -7.21 20.21
CA VAL A 172 6.72 -7.01 21.42
C VAL A 172 7.13 -7.91 22.58
N ASP A 173 7.90 -8.96 22.32
CA ASP A 173 8.34 -9.91 23.34
C ASP A 173 9.73 -9.54 23.88
N ASN A 174 10.63 -9.09 23.00
CA ASN A 174 12.03 -8.77 23.34
C ASN A 174 12.29 -7.28 23.59
N ASP A 175 11.31 -6.40 23.33
CA ASP A 175 11.44 -4.94 23.40
C ASP A 175 12.52 -4.38 22.45
N GLU A 176 12.72 -5.03 21.31
CA GLU A 176 13.74 -4.69 20.31
C GLU A 176 13.17 -3.93 19.11
N ILE A 177 14.01 -3.09 18.48
CA ILE A 177 13.66 -2.31 17.30
C ILE A 177 14.64 -2.60 16.19
N GLU A 178 14.11 -2.87 15.01
CA GLU A 178 14.89 -3.13 13.81
C GLU A 178 14.48 -2.12 12.73
N ILE A 179 15.43 -1.33 12.25
CA ILE A 179 15.20 -0.37 11.17
C ILE A 179 15.31 -1.11 9.83
N ILE A 180 14.19 -1.21 9.11
CA ILE A 180 14.15 -1.79 7.76
C ILE A 180 14.63 -0.76 6.74
N SER A 181 14.17 0.49 6.87
CA SER A 181 14.57 1.61 6.02
C SER A 181 14.57 2.90 6.82
N SER A 182 15.60 3.72 6.64
CA SER A 182 15.69 5.05 7.26
C SER A 182 14.90 6.13 6.51
N GLY A 183 14.33 5.81 5.34
CA GLY A 183 13.56 6.77 4.52
C GLY A 183 14.41 7.79 3.76
N ASN A 184 15.74 7.76 3.88
CA ASN A 184 16.66 8.67 3.19
C ASN A 184 17.00 8.26 1.75
N SER A 185 16.47 7.13 1.28
CA SER A 185 16.70 6.66 -0.08
C SER A 185 15.82 7.44 -1.06
N THR A 186 16.42 7.96 -2.13
CA THR A 186 15.70 8.51 -3.28
C THR A 186 15.34 7.44 -4.31
N ASP A 187 15.52 6.17 -3.97
CA ASP A 187 15.24 5.06 -4.86
C ASP A 187 13.73 4.87 -5.05
N SER A 188 13.32 4.78 -6.32
CA SER A 188 11.95 4.44 -6.71
C SER A 188 11.50 3.04 -6.26
N SER A 189 12.41 2.24 -5.69
CA SER A 189 12.12 0.93 -5.12
C SER A 189 11.26 0.96 -3.86
N ILE A 190 11.13 2.11 -3.19
CA ILE A 190 10.27 2.27 -2.01
C ILE A 190 9.05 3.17 -2.30
N PRO A 191 7.94 2.96 -1.58
CA PRO A 191 6.80 3.87 -1.68
C PRO A 191 7.20 5.31 -1.31
N ASP A 192 6.66 6.28 -2.05
CA ASP A 192 6.88 7.70 -1.76
C ASP A 192 6.33 8.09 -0.38
N VAL A 193 6.69 9.28 0.10
CA VAL A 193 6.03 9.88 1.26
C VAL A 193 4.60 10.26 0.87
N GLY A 194 3.63 9.67 1.56
CA GLY A 194 2.22 9.98 1.37
C GLY A 194 1.48 10.25 2.68
N HIS A 195 0.41 11.02 2.59
CA HIS A 195 -0.53 11.19 3.69
C HIS A 195 -1.58 10.08 3.67
N THR A 196 -2.15 9.78 4.84
CA THR A 196 -3.27 8.85 5.00
C THR A 196 -2.99 7.47 4.41
N THR A 197 -1.75 6.99 4.54
CA THR A 197 -1.41 5.62 4.14
C THR A 197 -2.28 4.64 4.93
N ARG A 198 -2.66 3.56 4.27
CA ARG A 198 -3.32 2.44 4.91
C ARG A 198 -2.56 1.18 4.58
N ALA A 199 -2.29 0.38 5.60
CA ALA A 199 -1.65 -0.90 5.44
C ALA A 199 -2.54 -2.03 5.96
N THR A 200 -2.38 -3.20 5.34
CA THR A 200 -2.89 -4.49 5.81
C THR A 200 -1.77 -5.52 5.70
N ILE A 201 -1.96 -6.69 6.30
CA ILE A 201 -0.93 -7.74 6.36
C ILE A 201 -1.54 -9.10 6.07
N ASP A 202 -0.84 -9.92 5.29
CA ASP A 202 -1.06 -11.37 5.18
C ASP A 202 0.08 -12.09 5.91
N CYS A 203 -0.18 -12.51 7.14
CA CYS A 203 0.83 -13.14 7.99
C CYS A 203 1.26 -14.51 7.45
N GLN A 204 0.38 -15.22 6.72
CA GLN A 204 0.72 -16.50 6.12
C GLN A 204 1.68 -16.36 4.94
N ARG A 205 1.61 -15.22 4.24
CA ARG A 205 2.48 -14.93 3.09
C ARG A 205 3.71 -14.11 3.44
N ASN A 206 3.80 -13.62 4.68
CA ASN A 206 4.82 -12.65 5.09
C ASN A 206 4.80 -11.40 4.21
N GLU A 207 3.60 -10.87 3.92
CA GLU A 207 3.40 -9.74 3.01
C GLU A 207 2.65 -8.59 3.70
N ILE A 208 3.19 -7.37 3.59
CA ILE A 208 2.51 -6.14 4.00
C ILE A 208 2.04 -5.41 2.76
N HIS A 209 0.76 -5.08 2.73
CA HIS A 209 0.10 -4.42 1.62
C HIS A 209 -0.16 -2.97 1.99
N VAL A 210 0.42 -2.03 1.25
CA VAL A 210 0.28 -0.59 1.49
C VAL A 210 -0.44 0.05 0.33
N MET A 211 -1.57 0.69 0.65
CA MET A 211 -2.25 1.56 -0.28
C MET A 211 -1.97 3.02 0.03
N MET A 212 -1.56 3.74 -1.00
CA MET A 212 -1.28 5.17 -0.95
C MET A 212 -2.32 5.95 -1.74
N GLY A 213 -2.73 7.09 -1.20
CA GLY A 213 -3.78 7.93 -1.77
C GLY A 213 -3.40 9.39 -2.03
N LEU A 214 -2.51 9.98 -1.24
CA LEU A 214 -2.08 11.38 -1.39
C LEU A 214 -0.56 11.46 -1.32
N ASN A 215 0.08 11.79 -2.42
CA ASN A 215 1.53 11.97 -2.48
C ASN A 215 1.87 13.44 -2.63
N LYS A 216 2.97 13.86 -2.02
CA LYS A 216 3.59 15.16 -2.33
C LYS A 216 4.42 15.01 -3.58
N VAL A 217 4.08 15.76 -4.63
CA VAL A 217 4.86 15.80 -5.87
C VAL A 217 5.52 17.17 -5.97
N LYS A 218 6.83 17.19 -6.23
CA LYS A 218 7.53 18.41 -6.61
C LYS A 218 7.17 18.73 -8.05
N SER A 219 6.24 19.66 -8.27
CA SER A 219 5.90 20.13 -9.61
C SER A 219 6.68 21.41 -9.94
N VAL A 220 7.18 21.49 -11.17
CA VAL A 220 7.71 22.74 -11.73
C VAL A 220 6.57 23.40 -12.48
N ASP A 221 5.91 24.37 -11.85
CA ASP A 221 4.96 25.23 -12.56
C ASP A 221 5.74 26.30 -13.33
N LYS A 222 5.77 26.17 -14.67
CA LYS A 222 6.07 27.33 -15.52
C LYS A 222 4.89 28.27 -15.43
N GLN A 223 4.96 29.29 -14.55
CA GLN A 223 3.99 30.38 -14.62
C GLN A 223 4.01 30.94 -16.05
N ARG A 224 2.85 30.88 -16.73
CA ARG A 224 2.68 31.46 -18.07
C ARG A 224 3.02 32.96 -17.99
N GLY A 225 4.21 33.33 -18.46
CA GLY A 225 4.69 34.71 -18.53
C GLY A 225 5.89 35.07 -17.64
N SER A 226 6.40 34.17 -16.80
CA SER A 226 7.63 34.44 -16.03
C SER A 226 8.72 33.39 -16.33
N ASN A 227 9.95 33.83 -16.60
CA ASN A 227 11.12 32.96 -16.78
C ASN A 227 11.67 32.39 -15.45
N LEU A 228 10.90 32.47 -14.36
CA LEU A 228 11.33 32.01 -13.05
C LEU A 228 10.73 30.63 -12.75
N ASN A 229 11.57 29.60 -12.78
CA ASN A 229 11.20 28.27 -12.32
C ASN A 229 11.06 28.30 -10.79
N THR A 230 9.84 28.42 -10.28
CA THR A 230 9.59 28.25 -8.85
C THR A 230 9.19 26.79 -8.61
N LEU A 231 10.00 26.05 -7.86
CA LEU A 231 9.64 24.71 -7.39
C LEU A 231 8.51 24.86 -6.37
N GLN A 232 7.30 24.43 -6.73
CA GLN A 232 6.17 24.42 -5.81
C GLN A 232 5.78 22.97 -5.53
N GLU A 233 5.82 22.58 -4.25
CA GLU A 233 5.27 21.30 -3.81
C GLU A 233 3.75 21.33 -3.99
N SER A 234 3.22 20.41 -4.81
CA SER A 234 1.79 20.23 -4.96
C SER A 234 1.39 18.84 -4.45
N ASN A 235 0.26 18.79 -3.75
CA ASN A 235 -0.33 17.53 -3.35
C ASN A 235 -1.06 16.93 -4.55
N LYS A 236 -0.66 15.72 -4.97
CA LYS A 236 -1.34 14.96 -6.02
C LYS A 236 -1.98 13.73 -5.41
N VAL A 237 -3.28 13.56 -5.65
CA VAL A 237 -3.98 12.31 -5.32
C VAL A 237 -3.61 11.27 -6.37
N ILE A 238 -2.98 10.19 -5.92
CA ILE A 238 -2.50 9.08 -6.75
C ILE A 238 -2.96 7.81 -6.06
N SER A 239 -3.49 6.85 -6.82
CA SER A 239 -3.68 5.49 -6.30
C SER A 239 -2.43 4.69 -6.58
N SER A 240 -1.75 4.19 -5.55
CA SER A 240 -0.76 3.14 -5.75
C SER A 240 -0.87 2.05 -4.69
N PHE A 241 -0.58 0.82 -5.11
CA PHE A 241 -0.64 -0.36 -4.27
C PHE A 241 0.71 -1.05 -4.27
N TRP A 242 1.29 -1.14 -3.08
CA TRP A 242 2.61 -1.67 -2.85
C TRP A 242 2.53 -2.92 -1.98
N VAL A 243 3.42 -3.87 -2.25
CA VAL A 243 3.61 -5.06 -1.42
C VAL A 243 5.04 -5.07 -0.94
N PHE A 244 5.20 -5.18 0.37
CA PHE A 244 6.47 -5.48 1.00
C PHE A 244 6.51 -6.95 1.38
N ASN A 245 7.45 -7.69 0.82
CA ASN A 245 7.74 -9.05 1.22
C ASN A 245 8.72 -9.04 2.39
N ILE A 246 8.26 -9.49 3.56
CA ILE A 246 9.04 -9.50 4.80
C ILE A 246 10.22 -10.48 4.69
N SER A 247 10.02 -11.64 4.07
CA SER A 247 11.05 -12.69 3.98
C SER A 247 12.24 -12.26 3.13
N SER A 248 12.00 -11.58 2.00
CA SER A 248 13.06 -11.07 1.11
C SER A 248 13.46 -9.63 1.40
N ASN A 249 12.76 -8.93 2.30
CA ASN A 249 12.96 -7.51 2.60
C ASN A 249 12.88 -6.62 1.34
N THR A 250 11.90 -6.88 0.48
CA THR A 250 11.75 -6.18 -0.81
C THR A 250 10.37 -5.55 -0.97
N TRP A 251 10.35 -4.35 -1.54
CA TRP A 251 9.14 -3.67 -1.99
C TRP A 251 8.85 -3.98 -3.45
N THR A 252 7.57 -4.03 -3.81
CA THR A 252 7.11 -4.16 -5.19
C THR A 252 5.87 -3.31 -5.39
N CYS A 253 5.89 -2.42 -6.39
CA CYS A 253 4.71 -1.67 -6.80
C CYS A 253 3.86 -2.53 -7.74
N LEU A 254 2.69 -2.98 -7.28
CA LEU A 254 1.78 -3.80 -8.10
C LEU A 254 0.85 -2.95 -8.96
N TYR A 255 0.56 -1.72 -8.54
CA TYR A 255 -0.36 -0.84 -9.24
C TYR A 255 -0.01 0.62 -8.97
N ARG A 256 -0.10 1.44 -10.01
CA ARG A 256 0.01 2.90 -9.92
C ARG A 256 -0.90 3.55 -10.96
N ASN A 257 -1.75 4.47 -10.50
CA ASN A 257 -2.60 5.29 -11.35
C ASN A 257 -2.52 6.74 -10.90
N ASP A 258 -1.93 7.55 -11.77
CA ASP A 258 -1.65 8.96 -11.57
C ASP A 258 -2.51 9.87 -12.48
N LYS A 259 -3.48 9.29 -13.21
CA LYS A 259 -4.38 10.02 -14.11
C LYS A 259 -5.54 10.60 -13.31
N GLY A 260 -5.38 11.83 -12.83
CA GLY A 260 -6.46 12.60 -12.21
C GLY A 260 -7.56 12.94 -13.22
N GLY A 261 -8.80 12.56 -12.93
CA GLY A 261 -10.03 13.19 -13.45
C GLY A 261 -10.30 13.14 -14.97
N GLY A 262 -9.53 12.40 -15.78
CA GLY A 262 -9.85 12.21 -17.20
C GLY A 262 -10.85 11.08 -17.40
N SER A 263 -11.97 11.36 -18.06
CA SER A 263 -12.99 10.38 -18.49
C SER A 263 -12.36 9.19 -19.23
N ASN A 264 -11.98 8.15 -18.49
CA ASN A 264 -11.53 6.88 -19.03
C ASN A 264 -12.66 5.87 -18.96
N SER A 265 -12.83 5.11 -20.04
CA SER A 265 -13.72 3.94 -20.20
C SER A 265 -13.53 2.84 -19.13
N ASN A 266 -12.55 2.97 -18.24
CA ASN A 266 -12.24 2.06 -17.14
C ASN A 266 -12.83 2.45 -15.78
N ALA A 267 -13.64 3.53 -15.68
CA ALA A 267 -14.25 3.96 -14.41
C ALA A 267 -15.10 2.86 -13.72
N GLN A 268 -15.51 1.81 -14.45
CA GLN A 268 -16.21 0.65 -13.87
C GLN A 268 -15.28 -0.47 -13.37
N LYS A 269 -13.97 -0.43 -13.65
CA LYS A 269 -13.03 -1.51 -13.34
C LYS A 269 -12.04 -1.20 -12.21
N GLU A 270 -11.90 0.08 -11.83
CA GLU A 270 -10.98 0.50 -10.78
C GLU A 270 -11.51 1.73 -10.01
N PRO A 271 -11.16 1.88 -8.72
CA PRO A 271 -11.52 3.07 -7.96
C PRO A 271 -10.74 4.29 -8.48
N GLN A 272 -11.44 5.43 -8.58
CA GLN A 272 -10.78 6.71 -8.82
C GLN A 272 -9.74 7.02 -7.72
N PRO A 273 -8.62 7.69 -8.06
CA PRO A 273 -7.64 8.17 -7.09
C PRO A 273 -8.30 8.87 -5.90
N ARG A 274 -7.88 8.49 -4.68
CA ARG A 274 -8.49 8.98 -3.44
C ARG A 274 -7.58 8.86 -2.24
N TYR A 275 -7.79 9.74 -1.26
CA TYR A 275 -7.14 9.70 0.05
C TYR A 275 -8.17 9.62 1.18
N ALA A 276 -7.72 9.41 2.42
CA ALA A 276 -8.60 9.26 3.59
C ALA A 276 -9.71 8.18 3.41
N HIS A 277 -9.43 7.15 2.61
CA HIS A 277 -10.27 5.96 2.48
C HIS A 277 -9.94 4.96 3.60
N GLN A 278 -10.79 3.95 3.78
CA GLN A 278 -10.48 2.80 4.64
C GLN A 278 -10.35 1.54 3.78
N ILE A 279 -9.36 0.72 4.10
CA ILE A 279 -9.15 -0.61 3.52
C ILE A 279 -9.06 -1.63 4.65
N VAL A 280 -9.63 -2.82 4.41
CA VAL A 280 -9.54 -3.97 5.30
C VAL A 280 -9.19 -5.21 4.47
N TYR A 281 -8.49 -6.17 5.07
CA TYR A 281 -8.09 -7.40 4.42
C TYR A 281 -8.76 -8.61 5.05
N ASN A 282 -9.34 -9.46 4.21
CA ASN A 282 -9.86 -10.76 4.61
C ASN A 282 -8.79 -11.81 4.33
N GLU A 283 -8.10 -12.27 5.37
CA GLU A 283 -7.01 -13.23 5.25
C GLU A 283 -7.47 -14.61 4.75
N ASN A 284 -8.71 -15.03 5.01
CA ASN A 284 -9.21 -16.32 4.56
C ASN A 284 -9.53 -16.32 3.05
N LEU A 285 -10.16 -15.24 2.58
CA LEU A 285 -10.52 -15.09 1.17
C LEU A 285 -9.38 -14.50 0.33
N LYS A 286 -8.36 -13.92 0.99
CA LYS A 286 -7.27 -13.16 0.37
C LYS A 286 -7.77 -11.97 -0.46
N ILE A 287 -8.81 -11.29 0.03
CA ILE A 287 -9.49 -10.16 -0.63
C ILE A 287 -9.35 -8.91 0.24
N HIS A 288 -9.02 -7.77 -0.39
CA HIS A 288 -9.13 -6.46 0.22
C HIS A 288 -10.49 -5.84 -0.08
N TYR A 289 -11.04 -5.12 0.88
CA TYR A 289 -12.22 -4.30 0.71
C TYR A 289 -11.88 -2.84 1.00
N MET A 290 -12.31 -1.94 0.14
CA MET A 290 -12.14 -0.50 0.30
C MET A 290 -13.49 0.20 0.33
N PHE A 291 -13.61 1.18 1.22
CA PHE A 291 -14.77 2.06 1.27
C PHE A 291 -14.38 3.53 1.35
N GLY A 292 -15.12 4.34 0.59
CA GLY A 292 -15.12 5.79 0.67
C GLY A 292 -13.79 6.46 0.30
N GLY A 293 -13.56 7.63 0.88
CA GLY A 293 -12.40 8.49 0.62
C GLY A 293 -12.73 9.77 -0.13
N ASN A 294 -11.72 10.59 -0.35
CA ASN A 294 -11.83 11.91 -0.96
C ASN A 294 -11.07 11.93 -2.30
N PRO A 295 -11.64 12.45 -3.40
CA PRO A 295 -11.00 12.54 -4.72
C PRO A 295 -9.79 13.49 -4.78
N GLY A 296 -9.71 14.43 -3.83
CA GLY A 296 -8.86 15.62 -3.98
C GLY A 296 -9.41 16.60 -5.02
N GLY A 297 -8.85 17.81 -5.04
CA GLY A 297 -9.29 18.90 -5.91
C GLY A 297 -8.51 20.17 -5.60
N ARG A 298 -8.61 21.17 -6.47
CA ARG A 298 -8.08 22.52 -6.18
C ARG A 298 -9.03 23.19 -5.18
N GLU A 299 -8.45 23.85 -4.18
CA GLU A 299 -9.17 24.53 -3.10
C GLU A 299 -10.36 25.33 -3.66
N GLY A 300 -11.56 25.04 -3.15
CA GLY A 300 -12.66 25.99 -3.20
C GLY A 300 -14.04 25.49 -3.61
N ASN A 301 -14.21 24.33 -4.25
CA ASN A 301 -15.56 23.79 -4.54
C ASN A 301 -15.66 22.25 -4.68
N GLU A 302 -14.57 21.53 -4.94
CA GLU A 302 -14.56 20.06 -5.05
C GLU A 302 -14.31 19.34 -3.71
N ASP A 303 -13.89 20.07 -2.67
CA ASP A 303 -13.55 19.57 -1.33
C ASP A 303 -14.74 18.97 -0.55
N LYS A 304 -15.96 19.06 -1.09
CA LYS A 304 -17.17 18.50 -0.48
C LYS A 304 -17.55 17.11 -0.99
N ILE A 305 -16.96 16.67 -2.11
CA ILE A 305 -17.29 15.35 -2.67
C ILE A 305 -16.59 14.28 -1.83
N ARG A 306 -17.38 13.40 -1.21
CA ARG A 306 -16.89 12.18 -0.60
C ARG A 306 -17.40 10.99 -1.37
N PHE A 307 -16.49 10.08 -1.67
CA PHE A 307 -16.88 8.81 -2.23
C PHE A 307 -17.61 7.96 -1.19
N GLY A 308 -18.62 7.22 -1.66
CA GLY A 308 -19.37 6.23 -0.87
C GLY A 308 -19.51 4.91 -1.61
N ASP A 309 -18.70 4.69 -2.65
CA ASP A 309 -18.57 3.42 -3.36
C ASP A 309 -17.77 2.40 -2.53
N PHE A 310 -17.98 1.12 -2.86
CA PHE A 310 -17.37 -0.02 -2.18
C PHE A 310 -16.67 -0.91 -3.20
N TRP A 311 -15.39 -1.17 -2.96
CA TRP A 311 -14.53 -1.90 -3.90
C TRP A 311 -13.95 -3.15 -3.25
N SER A 312 -13.73 -4.18 -4.07
CA SER A 312 -12.96 -5.36 -3.70
C SER A 312 -11.75 -5.53 -4.61
N LEU A 313 -10.60 -5.89 -4.04
CA LEU A 313 -9.38 -6.19 -4.78
C LEU A 313 -8.86 -7.56 -4.35
N TYR A 314 -8.65 -8.44 -5.32
CA TYR A 314 -7.97 -9.73 -5.13
C TYR A 314 -6.74 -9.79 -6.03
N PHE A 315 -5.71 -10.49 -5.59
CA PHE A 315 -4.53 -10.71 -6.41
C PHE A 315 -4.63 -12.01 -7.17
N VAL A 316 -4.47 -11.93 -8.48
CA VAL A 316 -4.24 -13.11 -9.32
C VAL A 316 -2.79 -13.53 -9.11
N ARG A 317 -2.59 -14.72 -8.56
CA ARG A 317 -1.27 -15.30 -8.31
C ARG A 317 -1.15 -16.64 -9.04
N PRO A 318 -0.68 -16.63 -10.30
CA PRO A 318 -0.52 -17.86 -11.08
C PRO A 318 0.43 -18.83 -10.38
N SER A 319 0.13 -20.13 -10.47
CA SER A 319 1.05 -21.17 -9.98
C SER A 319 2.29 -21.26 -10.88
N LYS A 320 3.39 -21.85 -10.40
CA LYS A 320 4.57 -22.11 -11.25
C LYS A 320 4.22 -22.91 -12.51
N LYS A 321 3.29 -23.88 -12.40
CA LYS A 321 2.79 -24.67 -13.53
C LYS A 321 2.05 -23.80 -14.53
N GLU A 322 1.26 -22.86 -14.04
CA GLU A 322 0.49 -21.93 -14.88
C GLU A 322 1.40 -20.93 -15.59
N VAL A 323 2.39 -20.35 -14.89
CA VAL A 323 3.41 -19.50 -15.51
C VAL A 323 4.15 -20.28 -16.61
N LEU A 324 4.56 -21.52 -16.35
CA LEU A 324 5.21 -22.36 -17.35
C LEU A 324 4.31 -22.59 -18.57
N ARG A 325 3.02 -22.89 -18.35
CA ARG A 325 2.03 -23.07 -19.42
C ARG A 325 1.90 -21.81 -20.27
N ILE A 326 1.79 -20.64 -19.64
CA ILE A 326 1.71 -19.34 -20.33
C ILE A 326 2.98 -19.11 -21.18
N CYS A 327 4.17 -19.33 -20.61
CA CYS A 327 5.43 -19.19 -21.36
C CYS A 327 5.49 -20.15 -22.56
N GLN A 328 5.09 -21.42 -22.37
CA GLN A 328 5.01 -22.40 -23.45
C GLN A 328 4.01 -21.97 -24.52
N LEU A 329 2.83 -21.48 -24.13
CA LEU A 329 1.83 -20.97 -25.06
C LEU A 329 2.39 -19.83 -25.90
N MET A 330 3.09 -18.87 -25.29
CA MET A 330 3.70 -17.75 -26.01
C MET A 330 4.75 -18.22 -27.03
N ILE A 331 5.66 -19.10 -26.62
CA ILE A 331 6.69 -19.68 -27.50
C ILE A 331 6.05 -20.44 -28.65
N ARG A 332 5.10 -21.33 -28.36
CA ARG A 332 4.43 -22.16 -29.36
C ARG A 332 3.58 -21.30 -30.31
N LYS A 333 2.95 -20.21 -29.83
CA LYS A 333 2.22 -19.26 -30.69
C LYS A 333 3.14 -18.63 -31.72
N VAL A 334 4.31 -18.13 -31.31
CA VAL A 334 5.30 -17.55 -32.23
C VAL A 334 5.83 -18.60 -33.20
N GLN A 335 6.17 -19.80 -32.72
CA GLN A 335 6.63 -20.89 -33.57
C GLN A 335 5.59 -21.28 -34.63
N PHE A 336 4.30 -21.37 -34.25
CA PHE A 336 3.21 -21.60 -35.19
C PHE A 336 3.12 -20.50 -36.25
N LEU A 337 3.23 -19.23 -35.84
CA LEU A 337 3.17 -18.10 -36.78
C LEU A 337 4.33 -18.11 -37.77
N GLU A 338 5.54 -18.49 -37.34
CA GLU A 338 6.68 -18.70 -38.24
C GLU A 338 6.39 -19.84 -39.23
N MET A 339 5.94 -21.00 -38.76
CA MET A 339 5.58 -22.12 -39.65
C MET A 339 4.49 -21.74 -40.66
N ALA A 340 3.44 -21.04 -40.23
CA ALA A 340 2.30 -20.69 -41.06
C ALA A 340 2.62 -19.60 -42.10
N LEU A 341 3.64 -18.76 -41.86
CA LEU A 341 3.99 -17.61 -42.71
C LEU A 341 5.27 -17.81 -43.53
N ASP A 342 6.24 -18.61 -43.07
CA ASP A 342 7.55 -18.80 -43.72
C ASP A 342 7.54 -19.89 -44.81
N LYS A 343 6.39 -20.07 -45.48
CA LYS A 343 6.15 -21.06 -46.54
C LYS A 343 6.48 -22.51 -46.14
N CYS A 344 6.42 -22.86 -44.85
CA CYS A 344 6.41 -24.27 -44.46
C CYS A 344 5.10 -24.94 -44.93
N ASP A 345 5.15 -26.27 -45.08
CA ASP A 345 3.98 -27.08 -45.44
C ASP A 345 2.78 -26.77 -44.51
N PRO A 346 1.66 -26.25 -45.05
CA PRO A 346 0.48 -25.91 -44.25
C PRO A 346 -0.05 -27.07 -43.41
N LEU A 347 0.15 -28.33 -43.85
CA LEU A 347 -0.25 -29.51 -43.08
C LEU A 347 0.59 -29.65 -41.80
N THR A 348 1.89 -29.36 -41.88
CA THR A 348 2.78 -29.34 -40.72
C THR A 348 2.36 -28.26 -39.72
N ALA A 349 2.09 -27.04 -40.19
CA ALA A 349 1.63 -25.94 -39.34
C ALA A 349 0.26 -26.24 -38.69
N MET A 350 -0.67 -26.84 -39.46
CA MET A 350 -1.97 -27.27 -38.96
C MET A 350 -1.85 -28.39 -37.91
N SER A 351 -1.02 -29.39 -38.17
CA SER A 351 -0.73 -30.47 -37.22
C SER A 351 -0.15 -29.92 -35.91
N TYR A 352 0.79 -28.97 -36.01
CA TYR A 352 1.36 -28.29 -34.85
C TYR A 352 0.30 -27.50 -34.06
N LEU A 353 -0.58 -26.76 -34.75
CA LEU A 353 -1.68 -26.03 -34.13
C LEU A 353 -2.62 -26.95 -33.34
N GLN A 354 -3.03 -28.05 -33.96
CA GLN A 354 -3.98 -29.02 -33.39
C GLN A 354 -3.41 -29.86 -32.25
N THR A 355 -2.09 -30.00 -32.17
CA THR A 355 -1.44 -30.87 -31.18
C THR A 355 -0.64 -30.06 -30.18
N GLN A 356 0.53 -29.58 -30.57
CA GLN A 356 1.48 -28.91 -29.68
C GLN A 356 0.91 -27.60 -29.14
N LEU A 357 0.30 -26.76 -29.99
CA LEU A 357 -0.25 -25.50 -29.49
C LEU A 357 -1.48 -25.73 -28.62
N SER A 358 -2.46 -26.51 -29.11
CA SER A 358 -3.69 -26.83 -28.37
C SER A 358 -3.41 -27.43 -26.99
N ALA A 359 -2.38 -28.27 -26.85
CA ALA A 359 -2.06 -28.93 -25.58
C ALA A 359 -1.68 -27.97 -24.43
N VAL A 360 -1.36 -26.70 -24.71
CA VAL A 360 -1.03 -25.69 -23.70
C VAL A 360 -2.06 -24.57 -23.62
N VAL A 361 -3.13 -24.63 -24.41
CA VAL A 361 -4.25 -23.69 -24.34
C VAL A 361 -5.17 -24.08 -23.19
N ASP A 362 -5.57 -23.10 -22.39
CA ASP A 362 -6.67 -23.26 -21.45
C ASP A 362 -8.00 -23.14 -22.18
N HIS A 363 -8.54 -24.30 -22.59
CA HIS A 363 -9.80 -24.39 -23.33
C HIS A 363 -11.05 -24.04 -22.48
N ASP A 364 -10.91 -23.96 -21.15
CA ASP A 364 -11.99 -23.50 -20.27
C ASP A 364 -12.03 -21.96 -20.20
N ASN A 365 -10.96 -21.27 -20.63
CA ASN A 365 -10.90 -19.82 -20.73
C ASN A 365 -11.42 -19.36 -22.09
N SER A 366 -12.65 -18.82 -22.11
CA SER A 366 -13.32 -18.37 -23.33
C SER A 366 -12.55 -17.33 -24.15
N LYS A 367 -11.75 -16.47 -23.49
CA LYS A 367 -10.92 -15.48 -24.20
C LYS A 367 -9.71 -16.16 -24.85
N GLU A 368 -9.03 -17.03 -24.11
CA GLU A 368 -7.86 -17.74 -24.61
C GLU A 368 -8.22 -18.69 -25.76
N GLU A 369 -9.34 -19.41 -25.62
CA GLU A 369 -9.91 -20.27 -26.66
C GLU A 369 -10.24 -19.48 -27.94
N HIS A 370 -10.86 -18.31 -27.79
CA HIS A 370 -11.16 -17.45 -28.93
C HIS A 370 -9.88 -16.99 -29.65
N GLU A 371 -8.86 -16.56 -28.92
CA GLU A 371 -7.56 -16.19 -29.49
C GLU A 371 -6.89 -17.38 -30.21
N PHE A 372 -6.98 -18.58 -29.64
CA PHE A 372 -6.47 -19.80 -30.27
C PHE A 372 -7.18 -20.11 -31.59
N GLN A 373 -8.51 -20.03 -31.63
CA GLN A 373 -9.28 -20.27 -32.86
C GLN A 373 -8.91 -19.29 -33.98
N LEU A 374 -8.62 -18.03 -33.65
CA LEU A 374 -8.20 -17.02 -34.64
C LEU A 374 -6.85 -17.35 -35.30
N LEU A 375 -5.99 -18.13 -34.66
CA LEU A 375 -4.69 -18.54 -35.22
C LEU A 375 -4.85 -19.38 -36.48
N ALA A 376 -5.93 -20.18 -36.59
CA ALA A 376 -6.20 -20.98 -37.78
C ALA A 376 -6.28 -20.12 -39.06
N SER A 377 -6.69 -18.85 -38.96
CA SER A 377 -6.76 -17.93 -40.10
C SER A 377 -5.41 -17.69 -40.77
N TYR A 378 -4.29 -17.83 -40.04
CA TYR A 378 -2.95 -17.60 -40.56
C TYR A 378 -2.50 -18.68 -41.55
N LEU A 379 -3.06 -19.89 -41.49
CA LEU A 379 -2.81 -20.97 -42.45
C LEU A 379 -3.17 -20.57 -43.89
N PHE A 380 -4.09 -19.61 -44.06
CA PHE A 380 -4.61 -19.18 -45.36
C PHE A 380 -4.04 -17.83 -45.83
N LYS A 381 -3.20 -17.16 -45.01
CA LYS A 381 -2.65 -15.84 -45.33
C LYS A 381 -1.49 -15.91 -46.33
N GLY A 382 -0.79 -17.05 -46.42
CA GLY A 382 0.33 -17.25 -47.35
C GLY A 382 -0.06 -17.49 -48.83
N SER A 383 -1.35 -17.51 -49.17
CA SER A 383 -1.83 -18.02 -50.47
C SER A 383 -2.25 -16.95 -51.49
N LYS A 384 -2.20 -15.65 -51.18
CA LYS A 384 -2.59 -14.59 -52.13
C LYS A 384 -1.39 -13.96 -52.85
N SER A 385 -1.04 -14.57 -53.98
CA SER A 385 -0.59 -13.95 -55.23
C SER A 385 0.65 -13.04 -55.23
N GLN A 386 1.79 -13.59 -55.67
CA GLN A 386 2.42 -13.18 -56.93
C GLN A 386 3.37 -14.29 -57.42
N LYS A 387 2.86 -15.15 -58.31
CA LYS A 387 3.66 -15.56 -59.47
C LYS A 387 3.83 -14.29 -60.30
N ASN A 388 4.96 -13.61 -60.13
CA ASN A 388 5.58 -12.86 -61.21
C ASN A 388 7.06 -13.21 -61.15
N GLU A 389 7.53 -13.73 -62.27
CA GLU A 389 8.90 -14.07 -62.59
C GLU A 389 9.82 -12.89 -62.26
N PHE A 390 10.86 -13.14 -61.47
CA PHE A 390 12.27 -12.86 -61.76
C PHE A 390 13.10 -13.13 -60.50
N GLU A 391 14.24 -13.78 -60.72
CA GLU A 391 15.18 -14.33 -59.76
C GLU A 391 15.79 -13.31 -58.78
N ASP A 392 16.31 -13.86 -57.69
CA ASP A 392 17.38 -13.32 -56.84
C ASP A 392 17.14 -11.98 -56.13
N ASN A 393 16.43 -12.03 -55.01
CA ASN A 393 16.75 -11.34 -53.74
C ASN A 393 15.64 -11.63 -52.72
N ILE A 394 15.83 -12.63 -51.86
CA ILE A 394 15.01 -12.79 -50.65
C ILE A 394 15.41 -11.63 -49.72
N PRO A 395 14.55 -10.61 -49.51
CA PRO A 395 15.03 -9.32 -49.01
C PRO A 395 15.11 -9.32 -47.48
N ALA A 396 16.12 -8.65 -46.94
CA ALA A 396 16.39 -8.41 -45.52
C ALA A 396 15.17 -8.04 -44.64
N LYS A 397 14.06 -7.60 -45.25
CA LYS A 397 12.79 -7.23 -44.61
C LYS A 397 12.03 -8.41 -43.97
N TYR A 398 12.20 -9.64 -44.44
CA TYR A 398 11.56 -10.83 -43.84
C TYR A 398 12.32 -11.32 -42.59
N HIS A 399 13.65 -11.29 -42.64
CA HIS A 399 14.49 -11.58 -41.47
C HIS A 399 14.24 -10.59 -40.32
N ASP A 400 13.94 -9.33 -40.65
CA ASP A 400 13.58 -8.30 -39.67
C ASP A 400 12.31 -8.66 -38.90
N ILE A 401 11.23 -9.08 -39.59
CA ILE A 401 9.93 -9.39 -38.95
C ILE A 401 10.03 -10.60 -38.00
N THR A 402 10.73 -11.66 -38.40
CA THR A 402 10.92 -12.84 -37.55
C THR A 402 11.83 -12.51 -36.36
N ARG A 403 12.86 -11.69 -36.57
CA ARG A 403 13.71 -11.22 -35.48
C ARG A 403 12.94 -10.36 -34.49
N ASP A 404 12.15 -9.39 -34.97
CA ASP A 404 11.35 -8.49 -34.14
C ASP A 404 10.36 -9.29 -33.28
N ARG A 405 9.65 -10.27 -33.86
CA ARG A 405 8.74 -11.14 -33.09
C ARG A 405 9.44 -11.94 -32.00
N ARG A 406 10.65 -12.43 -32.26
CA ARG A 406 11.43 -13.18 -31.27
C ARG A 406 11.96 -12.26 -30.17
N SER A 407 12.36 -11.04 -30.51
CA SER A 407 12.73 -10.00 -29.54
C SER A 407 11.55 -9.61 -28.66
N ASP A 408 10.39 -9.33 -29.25
CA ASP A 408 9.15 -9.04 -28.51
C ASP A 408 8.76 -10.21 -27.57
N LEU A 409 8.89 -11.45 -28.06
CA LEU A 409 8.65 -12.64 -27.25
C LEU A 409 9.63 -12.73 -26.07
N PHE A 410 10.92 -12.49 -26.31
CA PHE A 410 11.93 -12.50 -25.26
C PHE A 410 11.62 -11.43 -24.20
N ASP A 411 11.29 -10.22 -24.61
CA ASP A 411 10.95 -9.12 -23.71
C ASP A 411 9.70 -9.47 -22.88
N GLU A 412 8.67 -10.08 -23.47
CA GLU A 412 7.50 -10.53 -22.71
C GLU A 412 7.81 -11.69 -21.75
N LEU A 413 8.60 -12.68 -22.18
CA LEU A 413 8.99 -13.80 -21.32
C LEU A 413 9.85 -13.34 -20.14
N SER A 414 10.74 -12.37 -20.35
CA SER A 414 11.63 -11.85 -19.32
C SER A 414 10.87 -11.32 -18.10
N LYS A 415 9.66 -10.80 -18.28
CA LYS A 415 8.80 -10.30 -17.19
C LYS A 415 8.40 -11.37 -16.17
N PHE A 416 8.49 -12.65 -16.52
CA PHE A 416 8.19 -13.77 -15.61
C PHE A 416 9.40 -14.25 -14.81
N PHE A 417 10.59 -13.75 -15.12
CA PHE A 417 11.84 -14.17 -14.49
C PHE A 417 12.49 -13.00 -13.74
N PRO A 418 13.30 -13.29 -12.70
CA PRO A 418 14.09 -12.28 -12.03
C PRO A 418 15.04 -11.56 -13.00
N PRO A 419 15.35 -10.27 -12.78
CA PRO A 419 16.24 -9.50 -13.65
C PRO A 419 17.62 -10.15 -13.88
N GLU A 420 18.15 -10.86 -12.88
CA GLU A 420 19.42 -11.59 -12.98
C GLU A 420 19.39 -12.78 -13.97
N MET A 421 18.21 -13.27 -14.33
CA MET A 421 18.04 -14.37 -15.30
C MET A 421 17.76 -13.87 -16.73
N THR A 422 17.59 -12.56 -16.93
CA THR A 422 17.08 -11.98 -18.17
C THR A 422 18.09 -11.07 -18.88
N GLN A 423 19.35 -11.05 -18.42
CA GLN A 423 20.45 -10.28 -19.00
C GLN A 423 21.27 -11.10 -20.00
#